data_AF-A0A519MK48-F1
#
_entry.id   AF-A0A519MK48-F1
#
_cell.length_a   1.000
_cell.length_b   1.000
_cell.length_c   1.000
_cell.angle_alpha   90.00
_cell.angle_beta   90.00
_cell.angle_gamma   90.00
#
_symmetry.space_group_name_H-M   'P 1'
#
loop_
_entity.id
_entity.type
_entity.pdbx_description
1 polymer ?
#
loop_
_entity_poly.entity_id
_entity_poly.type
_entity_poly.pdbx_seq_one_letter_code
_entity_poly.pdbx_strand_id
1 'polypeptide(L)' 'HLVSGDYDYLLRVVVKDTRDYERLLREKLYKIKGIRHSRSSFVLRTLKKADLPLFAG' A
#
# COMPACT_ATOMS: atom_id res chain seq x y z
N HIS A 1 6.41 -8.83 9.71
CA HIS A 1 6.84 -7.61 10.41
C HIS A 1 5.64 -7.07 11.17
N LEU A 2 5.66 -7.12 12.51
CA LEU A 2 4.72 -6.36 13.33
C LEU A 2 5.37 -5.00 13.55
N VAL A 3 4.84 -3.98 12.91
CA VAL A 3 5.26 -2.61 13.15
C VAL A 3 4.49 -2.14 14.39
N SER A 4 5.17 -1.78 15.48
CA SER A 4 4.52 -1.04 16.57
C SER A 4 4.23 0.38 16.06
N GLY A 5 3.04 0.60 15.53
CA GLY A 5 2.59 1.86 14.96
C GLY A 5 1.12 1.76 14.54
N ASP A 6 0.54 2.85 14.03
CA ASP A 6 -0.89 2.96 13.63
C ASP A 6 -1.38 1.87 12.64
N TYR A 7 -0.48 1.10 12.02
CA TYR A 7 -0.79 0.11 10.98
C TYR A 7 0.08 -1.14 11.10
N ASP A 8 -0.53 -2.30 10.91
CA ASP A 8 0.15 -3.60 10.89
C ASP A 8 0.92 -3.88 9.58
N TYR A 9 0.56 -3.19 8.49
CA TYR A 9 1.11 -3.42 7.15
C TYR A 9 1.34 -2.13 6.37
N LEU A 10 2.43 -2.08 5.60
CA LEU A 10 2.71 -1.04 4.60
C LEU A 10 2.70 -1.65 3.21
N LEU A 11 1.82 -1.15 2.34
CA LEU A 11 1.71 -1.59 0.94
C LEU A 11 2.26 -0.52 0.01
N ARG A 12 3.17 -0.90 -0.89
CA ARG A 12 3.61 -0.06 -2.00
C ARG A 12 2.95 -0.57 -3.28
N VAL A 13 2.11 0.24 -3.88
CA VAL A 13 1.40 -0.08 -5.12
C VAL A 13 1.74 0.95 -6.19
N VAL A 14 1.87 0.48 -7.44
CA VAL A 14 2.00 1.34 -8.61
C VAL A 14 0.67 1.28 -9.34
N VAL A 15 0.06 2.43 -9.55
CA VAL A 15 -1.25 2.60 -10.18
C VAL A 15 -1.13 3.63 -11.28
N LYS A 16 -1.96 3.50 -12.31
CA LYS A 16 -1.95 4.43 -13.45
C LYS A 16 -2.48 5.81 -13.08
N ASP A 17 -3.54 5.86 -12.27
CA ASP A 17 -4.24 7.06 -11.85
C ASP A 17 -5.07 6.79 -10.58
N THR A 18 -5.80 7.80 -10.10
CA THR A 18 -6.63 7.71 -8.90
C THR A 18 -7.82 6.77 -9.06
N ARG A 19 -8.38 6.62 -10.28
CA ARG A 19 -9.51 5.70 -10.54
C ARG A 19 -9.04 4.25 -10.43
N ASP A 20 -7.84 3.96 -10.94
CA ASP A 20 -7.21 2.64 -10.82
C ASP A 20 -6.93 2.27 -9.36
N TYR A 21 -6.48 3.25 -8.57
CA TYR A 21 -6.30 3.09 -7.12
C TYR A 21 -7.62 2.79 -6.39
N GLU A 22 -8.70 3.54 -6.66
CA GLU A 22 -10.01 3.26 -6.04
C GLU A 22 -10.54 1.87 -6.41
N ARG A 23 -10.33 1.45 -7.67
CA ARG A 23 -10.68 0.10 -8.12
C ARG A 23 -9.90 -0.96 -7.36
N LEU A 24 -8.60 -0.78 -7.17
CA LEU A 24 -7.75 -1.67 -6.36
C LEU A 24 -8.25 -1.77 -4.91
N LEU A 25 -8.62 -0.65 -4.30
CA LEU A 25 -9.18 -0.66 -2.94
C LEU A 25 -10.49 -1.44 -2.86
N ARG A 26 -11.46 -1.11 -3.71
CA ARG A 26 -12.80 -1.71 -3.67
C ARG A 26 -12.82 -3.18 -4.06
N GLU A 27 -12.10 -3.52 -5.12
CA GLU A 27 -12.18 -4.85 -5.71
C GLU A 27 -11.25 -5.85 -5.06
N LYS A 28 -10.17 -5.38 -4.41
CA LYS A 28 -9.18 -6.25 -3.76
C LYS A 28 -9.09 -5.97 -2.27
N LEU A 29 -8.65 -4.78 -1.87
CA LEU A 29 -8.27 -4.52 -0.47
C LEU A 29 -9.47 -4.69 0.48
N TYR A 30 -10.60 -4.05 0.21
CA TYR A 30 -11.79 -4.11 1.08
C TYR A 30 -12.53 -5.46 1.05
N LYS A 31 -12.18 -6.36 0.13
CA LYS A 31 -12.70 -7.74 0.16
C LYS A 31 -11.95 -8.63 1.14
N ILE A 32 -10.77 -8.20 1.61
CA ILE A 32 -9.98 -8.97 2.58
C ILE A 32 -10.60 -8.80 3.96
N LYS A 33 -11.16 -9.89 4.50
CA LYS A 33 -11.67 -9.93 5.87
C LYS A 33 -10.54 -9.62 6.85
N GLY A 34 -10.76 -8.64 7.72
CA GLY A 34 -9.79 -8.22 8.74
C GLY A 34 -9.12 -6.86 8.47
N ILE A 35 -9.26 -6.29 7.27
CA ILE A 35 -8.82 -4.91 7.01
C ILE A 35 -9.85 -3.95 7.61
N ARG A 36 -9.45 -3.24 8.67
CA ARG A 36 -10.31 -2.30 9.41
C ARG A 36 -10.19 -0.87 8.91
N HIS A 37 -8.96 -0.42 8.68
CA HIS A 37 -8.66 0.94 8.23
C HIS A 37 -7.55 0.92 7.18
N SER A 38 -7.71 1.75 6.15
CA SER A 38 -6.70 2.01 5.14
C SER A 38 -6.33 3.49 5.16
N ARG A 39 -5.05 3.82 5.37
CA ARG A 39 -4.51 5.16 5.08
C ARG A 39 -3.67 5.08 3.81
N SER A 40 -3.73 6.11 2.98
CA SER A 40 -2.94 6.15 1.75
C SER A 40 -2.19 7.45 1.58
N SER A 41 -0.98 7.32 1.08
CA SER A 41 -0.04 8.40 0.84
C SER A 41 0.43 8.30 -0.60
N PHE A 42 0.25 9.38 -1.36
CA PHE A 42 0.67 9.45 -2.76
C PHE A 42 2.06 10.07 -2.87
N VAL A 43 2.96 9.40 -3.59
CA VAL A 43 4.32 9.90 -3.82
C VAL A 43 4.26 10.97 -4.91
N LEU A 44 4.49 12.23 -4.53
CA LEU A 44 4.54 13.35 -5.48
C LEU A 44 5.88 13.43 -6.19
N ARG A 45 6.97 13.15 -5.47
CA ARG A 45 8.34 13.13 -5.99
C ARG A 45 9.21 12.18 -5.16
N THR A 46 10.04 11.40 -5.84
CA THR A 46 11.03 10.54 -5.18
C THR A 46 12.38 11.26 -5.13
N LEU A 47 12.87 11.58 -3.94
CA LEU A 47 14.18 12.22 -3.75
C LEU A 47 15.32 11.20 -3.66
N LYS A 48 15.06 10.02 -3.07
CA LYS A 48 16.01 8.91 -2.98
C LYS A 48 15.24 7.60 -3.05
N LYS A 49 15.69 6.67 -3.90
CA LYS A 49 15.12 5.33 -4.00
C LYS A 49 16.01 4.37 -3.21
N ALA A 50 15.46 3.74 -2.18
CA ALA A 50 16.06 2.56 -1.59
C ALA A 50 15.35 1.34 -2.18
N ASP A 51 16.10 0.44 -2.80
CA ASP A 51 15.61 -0.91 -3.05
C ASP A 51 15.57 -1.61 -1.70
N LEU A 52 14.42 -1.53 -1.02
CA LEU A 52 14.11 -2.49 0.01
C LEU A 52 14.11 -3.86 -0.69
N PRO A 53 14.89 -4.84 -0.23
CA PRO A 53 14.81 -6.19 -0.77
C PRO A 53 13.37 -6.66 -0.53
N LEU A 54 12.60 -6.70 -1.60
CA LEU A 54 11.36 -7.45 -1.63
C LEU A 54 11.83 -8.91 -1.61
N PHE A 55 11.81 -9.53 -0.43
CA PHE A 55 12.08 -10.96 -0.31
C PHE A 55 11.10 -11.70 -1.23
N ALA A 56 11.58 -12.08 -2.40
CA ALA A 56 10.93 -13.02 -3.29
C ALA A 56 11.56 -14.38 -2.98
N GLY A 57 10.84 -15.18 -2.20
CA GLY A 57 10.96 -16.63 -2.25
C GLY A 57 10.19 -17.17 -3.45
#